data_AF-A0A292S9Q4-F1
#
_entry.id   AF-A0A292S9Q4-F1
#
_cell.length_a   1.000
_cell.length_b   1.000
_cell.length_c   1.000
_cell.angle_alpha   90.00
_cell.angle_beta   90.00
_cell.angle_gamma   90.00
#
_symmetry.space_group_name_H-M   'P 1'
#
loop_
_entity.id
_entity.type
_entity.pdbx_description
1 polymer ?
#
loop_
_entity_poly.entity_id
_entity_poly.type
_entity_poly.pdbx_seq_one_letter_code
_entity_poly.pdbx_strand_id
1 'polypeptide(L)'
;MYAIVFDLDTDKLKALYYNTSWNNAYKDIEKVLVKEGFKRQQESVYFGDKDKINAVSCVLAVQKLAKQLTWFSESVKDIQMLRIEENSDLGKAIKNTYL
;
A
#
# COMPACT_ATOMS: atom_id res chain seq x y z
N MET A 1 -11.65 9.83 -1.57
CA MET A 1 -10.36 9.22 -1.99
C MET A 1 -10.33 7.78 -1.50
N TYR A 2 -9.59 6.89 -2.17
CA TYR A 2 -9.42 5.51 -1.69
C TYR A 2 -7.98 5.24 -1.30
N ALA A 3 -7.77 4.31 -0.38
CA ALA A 3 -6.45 3.85 0.02
C ALA A 3 -6.40 2.33 0.10
N ILE A 4 -5.22 1.78 -0.19
CA ILE A 4 -4.86 0.39 0.10
C ILE A 4 -3.89 0.42 1.27
N VAL A 5 -4.22 -0.35 2.31
CA VAL A 5 -3.36 -0.59 3.46
C VAL A 5 -3.13 -2.09 3.61
N PHE A 6 -1.93 -2.50 3.97
CA PHE A 6 -1.62 -3.91 4.16
C PHE A 6 -0.58 -4.14 5.25
N ASP A 7 -0.57 -5.36 5.79
CA ASP A 7 0.45 -5.90 6.66
C ASP A 7 0.98 -7.21 6.05
N LEU A 8 2.29 -7.42 6.10
CA LEU A 8 2.94 -8.63 5.61
C LEU A 8 3.45 -9.44 6.80
N ASP A 9 3.19 -10.75 6.76
CA ASP A 9 3.87 -11.71 7.63
C ASP A 9 5.35 -11.76 7.23
N THR A 10 6.22 -11.20 8.08
CA THR A 10 7.65 -11.07 7.78
C THR A 10 8.35 -12.43 7.70
N ASP A 11 7.89 -13.45 8.44
CA ASP A 11 8.53 -14.76 8.42
C ASP A 11 8.17 -15.51 7.13
N LYS A 12 6.90 -15.44 6.71
CA LYS A 12 6.50 -15.94 5.37
C LYS A 12 7.19 -15.18 4.26
N LEU A 13 7.27 -13.86 4.36
CA LEU A 13 7.92 -13.02 3.35
C LEU A 13 9.39 -13.40 3.17
N LYS A 14 10.14 -13.58 4.27
CA LYS A 14 11.55 -14.03 4.21
C LYS A 14 11.71 -15.40 3.55
N ALA A 15 10.74 -16.30 3.75
CA ALA A 15 10.77 -17.65 3.17
C ALA A 15 10.38 -17.68 1.68
N LEU A 16 9.43 -16.83 1.28
CA LEU A 16 8.81 -16.86 -0.05
C LEU A 16 9.45 -15.87 -1.04
N TYR A 17 10.07 -14.79 -0.54
CA TYR A 17 10.71 -13.81 -1.40
C TYR A 17 11.94 -14.41 -2.08
N TYR A 18 12.17 -14.04 -3.33
CA TYR A 18 13.14 -14.71 -4.21
C TYR A 18 14.62 -14.52 -3.82
N ASN A 19 14.92 -13.71 -2.80
CA ASN A 19 16.27 -13.54 -2.25
C ASN A 19 16.25 -13.09 -0.77
N THR A 20 17.43 -13.01 -0.16
CA THR A 20 17.62 -12.64 1.25
C THR A 20 17.33 -11.17 1.57
N SER A 21 17.25 -10.31 0.55
CA SER A 21 16.95 -8.88 0.69
C SER A 21 15.44 -8.62 0.63
N TRP A 22 14.69 -9.36 1.47
CA TRP A 22 13.22 -9.35 1.52
C TRP A 22 12.61 -7.95 1.72
N ASN A 23 13.34 -7.00 2.33
CA ASN A 23 12.92 -5.60 2.43
C ASN A 23 12.63 -4.94 1.06
N ASN A 24 13.19 -5.47 -0.03
CA ASN A 24 12.90 -5.01 -1.39
C ASN A 24 11.45 -5.30 -1.82
N ALA A 25 10.75 -6.21 -1.14
CA ALA A 25 9.33 -6.51 -1.34
C ALA A 25 8.46 -5.24 -1.33
N TYR A 26 8.70 -4.34 -0.37
CA TYR A 26 7.95 -3.07 -0.27
C TYR A 26 8.18 -2.17 -1.49
N LYS A 27 9.41 -2.16 -2.03
CA LYS A 27 9.71 -1.41 -3.26
C LYS A 27 9.04 -2.02 -4.48
N ASP A 28 8.93 -3.34 -4.54
CA ASP A 28 8.26 -4.01 -5.66
C ASP A 28 6.74 -3.79 -5.62
N ILE A 29 6.14 -3.83 -4.43
CA ILE A 29 4.74 -3.41 -4.23
C ILE A 29 4.55 -1.95 -4.65
N GLU A 30 5.43 -1.05 -4.19
CA GLU A 30 5.40 0.36 -4.56
C GLU A 30 5.44 0.57 -6.07
N LYS A 31 6.33 -0.12 -6.80
CA LYS A 31 6.43 -0.04 -8.26
C LYS A 31 5.13 -0.43 -8.95
N VAL A 32 4.43 -1.46 -8.46
CA VAL A 32 3.15 -1.88 -9.04
C VAL A 32 2.08 -0.85 -8.73
N LEU A 33 1.94 -0.44 -7.46
CA LEU A 33 0.89 0.49 -7.04
C LEU A 33 1.05 1.90 -7.65
N VAL A 34 2.28 2.40 -7.80
CA VAL A 34 2.54 3.69 -8.47
C VAL A 34 2.10 3.66 -9.93
N LYS A 35 2.31 2.53 -10.64
CA LYS A 35 1.83 2.36 -12.02
C LYS A 35 0.31 2.34 -12.10
N GLU A 36 -0.36 1.87 -11.06
CA GLU A 36 -1.83 1.88 -10.98
C GLU A 36 -2.40 3.22 -10.46
N GLY A 37 -1.57 4.26 -10.28
CA GLY A 37 -2.03 5.60 -9.89
C GLY A 37 -2.16 5.83 -8.39
N PHE A 38 -1.50 5.00 -7.58
CA PHE A 38 -1.40 5.21 -6.13
C PHE A 38 -0.10 5.92 -5.76
N LYS A 39 -0.14 6.69 -4.67
CA LYS A 39 1.03 7.35 -4.07
C LYS A 39 1.24 6.83 -2.66
N ARG A 40 2.47 6.41 -2.36
CA ARG A 40 2.87 5.99 -1.03
C ARG A 40 2.80 7.16 -0.05
N GLN A 41 2.14 6.95 1.09
CA GLN A 41 2.08 7.92 2.19
C GLN A 41 2.96 7.49 3.35
N GLN A 42 2.85 6.22 3.73
CA GLN A 42 3.65 5.56 4.75
C GLN A 42 3.92 4.13 4.27
N GLU A 43 4.78 3.41 4.98
CA GLU A 43 5.39 2.16 4.54
C GLU A 43 4.47 1.25 3.71
N SER A 44 3.32 0.88 4.28
CA SER A 44 2.31 0.00 3.68
C SER A 44 0.97 0.72 3.39
N VAL A 45 0.99 2.05 3.28
CA VAL A 45 -0.21 2.88 3.08
C VAL A 45 -0.10 3.64 1.77
N TYR A 46 -1.05 3.38 0.86
CA TYR A 46 -1.04 3.91 -0.50
C TYR A 46 -2.36 4.61 -0.80
N PHE A 47 -2.31 5.89 -1.14
CA PHE A 47 -3.48 6.70 -1.47
C PHE A 47 -3.64 6.78 -2.98
N GLY A 48 -4.85 6.52 -3.47
CA GLY A 48 -5.19 6.71 -4.87
C GLY A 48 -5.38 8.19 -5.22
N ASP A 49 -5.06 8.55 -6.45
CA ASP A 49 -5.46 9.83 -7.05
C ASP A 49 -7.00 10.00 -6.93
N LYS A 50 -7.44 11.10 -6.32
CA LYS A 50 -8.86 11.35 -5.96
C LYS A 50 -9.79 11.31 -7.17
N ASP A 51 -9.30 11.73 -8.34
CA ASP A 51 -10.11 11.89 -9.54
C ASP A 51 -10.08 10.65 -10.45
N LYS A 52 -9.15 9.72 -10.20
CA LYS A 52 -8.89 8.56 -11.07
C LYS A 52 -9.11 7.20 -10.40
N ILE A 53 -8.97 7.14 -9.08
CA ILE A 53 -9.04 5.88 -8.33
C ILE A 53 -10.40 5.77 -7.65
N ASN A 54 -11.10 4.68 -7.95
CA ASN A 54 -12.32 4.27 -7.28
C ASN A 54 -12.13 2.87 -6.63
N ALA A 55 -13.18 2.34 -6.01
CA ALA A 55 -13.13 1.04 -5.35
C ALA A 55 -12.72 -0.10 -6.29
N VAL A 56 -13.16 -0.08 -7.55
CA VAL A 56 -12.80 -1.09 -8.56
C VAL A 56 -11.31 -1.01 -8.88
N SER A 57 -10.77 0.21 -9.04
CA SER A 57 -9.33 0.41 -9.24
C SER A 57 -8.49 -0.20 -8.12
N CYS A 58 -8.94 -0.12 -6.85
CA CYS A 58 -8.27 -0.78 -5.73
C CYS A 58 -8.25 -2.30 -5.88
N VAL A 59 -9.39 -2.91 -6.19
CA VAL A 59 -9.49 -4.37 -6.40
C VAL A 59 -8.55 -4.81 -7.53
N LEU A 60 -8.55 -4.11 -8.66
CA LEU A 60 -7.70 -4.43 -9.81
C LEU A 60 -6.21 -4.29 -9.46
N ALA A 61 -5.82 -3.27 -8.69
CA ALA A 61 -4.45 -3.08 -8.25
C ALA A 61 -3.97 -4.23 -7.34
N VAL A 62 -4.80 -4.67 -6.39
CA VAL A 62 -4.48 -5.82 -5.51
C VAL A 62 -4.39 -7.12 -6.31
N GLN A 63 -5.31 -7.36 -7.24
CA GLN A 63 -5.22 -8.52 -8.14
C GLN A 63 -3.92 -8.50 -8.97
N LYS A 64 -3.48 -7.32 -9.40
CA LYS A 64 -2.23 -7.14 -10.14
C LYS A 64 -1.01 -7.42 -9.29
N LEU A 65 -1.00 -7.00 -8.02
CA LEU A 65 0.03 -7.37 -7.04
C LEU A 65 0.12 -8.90 -6.91
N ALA A 66 -1.01 -9.55 -6.61
CA ALA A 66 -1.08 -11.02 -6.45
C ALA A 66 -0.62 -11.77 -7.71
N LYS A 67 -0.91 -11.24 -8.90
CA LYS A 67 -0.52 -11.86 -10.17
C LYS A 67 0.97 -11.65 -10.51
N GLN A 68 1.53 -10.48 -10.20
CA GLN A 68 2.92 -10.14 -10.59
C GLN A 68 3.95 -10.55 -9.54
N LEU A 69 3.56 -10.59 -8.28
CA LEU A 69 4.44 -10.87 -7.15
C LEU A 69 4.01 -12.20 -6.54
N THR A 70 4.64 -13.30 -6.96
CA THR A 70 4.24 -14.67 -6.60
C THR A 70 4.23 -14.94 -5.09
N TRP A 71 5.06 -14.21 -4.33
CA TRP A 71 5.13 -14.29 -2.87
C TRP A 71 4.05 -13.47 -2.15
N PHE A 72 3.37 -12.55 -2.83
CA PHE A 72 2.53 -11.54 -2.20
C PHE A 72 1.33 -12.16 -1.48
N SER A 73 0.52 -12.95 -2.18
CA SER A 73 -0.72 -13.51 -1.63
C SER A 73 -0.50 -14.33 -0.35
N GLU A 74 0.57 -15.13 -0.30
CA GLU A 74 0.88 -15.97 0.86
C GLU A 74 1.54 -15.19 2.00
N SER A 75 2.21 -14.08 1.70
CA SER A 75 2.87 -13.22 2.69
C SER A 75 1.93 -12.15 3.27
N VAL A 76 0.77 -11.90 2.68
CA VAL A 76 -0.19 -10.92 3.21
C VAL A 76 -0.84 -11.48 4.47
N LYS A 77 -0.72 -10.71 5.56
CA LYS A 77 -1.38 -10.99 6.84
C LYS A 77 -2.70 -10.25 6.96
N ASP A 78 -2.75 -9.01 6.51
CA ASP A 78 -3.95 -8.20 6.43
C ASP A 78 -3.89 -7.26 5.23
N ILE A 79 -5.03 -7.00 4.59
CA ILE A 79 -5.13 -6.02 3.50
C ILE A 79 -6.54 -5.44 3.45
N GLN A 80 -6.63 -4.11 3.45
CA GLN A 80 -7.89 -3.40 3.50
C GLN A 80 -7.94 -2.28 2.45
N MET A 81 -9.12 -2.07 1.91
CA MET A 81 -9.46 -0.88 1.16
C MET A 81 -10.17 0.10 2.10
N LEU A 82 -9.66 1.32 2.19
CA LEU A 82 -10.28 2.39 2.96
C LEU A 82 -10.84 3.45 2.03
N ARG A 83 -12.01 3.99 2.39
CA ARG A 83 -12.54 5.20 1.77
C ARG A 83 -12.28 6.38 2.71
N ILE A 84 -11.57 7.37 2.20
CA ILE A 84 -11.20 8.60 2.90
C ILE A 84 -12.11 9.71 2.36
N GLU A 85 -13.06 10.14 3.18
CA GLU A 85 -13.96 11.25 2.85
C GLU A 85 -13.33 12.61 3.15
N GLU A 86 -12.61 12.70 4.27
CA GLU A 86 -12.09 13.96 4.83
C GLU A 86 -10.57 14.06 4.78
N ASN A 87 -10.03 15.23 5.11
CA ASN A 87 -8.59 15.39 5.22
C ASN A 87 -8.01 14.46 6.30
N SER A 88 -7.18 13.51 5.88
CA SER A 88 -6.50 12.57 6.77
C SER A 88 -5.16 13.07 7.30
N ASP A 89 -4.60 14.17 6.75
CA ASP A 89 -3.33 14.74 7.22
C ASP A 89 -3.56 15.62 8.45
N LEU A 90 -3.24 15.06 9.62
CA LEU A 90 -3.27 15.75 10.91
C LEU A 90 -1.93 16.41 11.29
N GLY A 91 -0.88 16.28 10.46
CA GLY A 91 0.44 16.84 10.76
C GLY A 91 0.42 18.35 10.95
N LYS A 92 -0.53 19.04 10.31
CA LYS A 92 -0.77 20.48 10.48
C LYS A 92 -1.26 20.85 11.89
N ALA A 93 -1.97 19.96 12.59
CA ALA A 93 -2.47 20.23 13.93
C ALA A 93 -1.36 20.26 14.99
N ILE A 94 -0.24 19.55 14.75
CA ILE A 94 0.91 19.49 15.68
C ILE A 94 1.87 20.67 15.46
N LYS A 95 1.90 21.24 14.26
CA LYS A 95 2.83 22.32 13.89
C LYS A 95 2.46 23.71 14.45
N ASN A 96 1.31 23.85 15.13
CA ASN A 96 0.81 25.12 15.67
C ASN A 96 1.03 25.32 17.18
N THR A 97 1.83 24.49 17.86
CA THR A 97 1.95 24.52 19.34
C THR A 97 3.11 25.37 19.89
N TYR A 98 3.65 26.32 19.12
CA TYR A 98 4.63 27.30 19.64
C TYR A 98 4.28 28.71 19.13
N LEU A 99 3.48 29.42 19.93
CA LEU A 99 3.48 30.89 20.03
C LEU A 99 3.96 31.26 21.42
#